data_AF-A0A382SID2-F1
#
_entry.id   AF-A0A382SID2-F1
#
_cell.length_a   1.000
_cell.length_b   1.000
_cell.length_c   1.000
_cell.angle_alpha   90.00
_cell.angle_beta   90.00
_cell.angle_gamma   90.00
#
_symmetry.space_group_name_H-M   'P 1'
#
loop_
_entity.id
_entity.type
_entity.pdbx_description
1 polymer ?
#
loop_
_entity_poly.entity_id
_entity_poly.type
_entity_poly.pdbx_seq_one_letter_code
_entity_poly.pdbx_strand_id
1 'polypeptide(L)' 'MTSKRKRHTFVVYVEDKPGVLNRVASLFRRRAFNIDSLTVGHSETTSESRMTIV' A
#
# COMPACT_ATOMS: atom_id res chain seq x y z
N MET A 1 -14.70 -23.38 13.82
CA MET A 1 -14.82 -21.95 14.19
C MET A 1 -13.80 -21.14 13.39
N THR A 2 -14.15 -20.67 12.19
CA THR A 2 -13.26 -19.79 11.42
C THR A 2 -13.48 -18.35 11.88
N SER A 3 -12.57 -17.84 12.72
CA SER A 3 -12.54 -16.42 13.08
C SER A 3 -12.29 -15.59 11.82
N LYS A 4 -13.30 -14.81 11.39
CA LYS A 4 -13.23 -13.99 10.19
C LYS A 4 -12.26 -12.83 10.44
N ARG A 5 -11.00 -12.96 9.97
CA ARG A 5 -10.03 -11.86 10.00
C ARG A 5 -10.60 -10.66 9.23
N LYS A 6 -10.76 -9.52 9.91
CA LYS A 6 -11.11 -8.26 9.25
C LYS A 6 -9.92 -7.80 8.40
N ARG A 7 -10.11 -7.77 7.08
CA ARG A 7 -9.17 -7.14 6.14
C ARG A 7 -9.39 -5.63 6.17
N HIS A 8 -8.28 -4.88 6.13
CA HIS A 8 -8.30 -3.43 6.07
C HIS A 8 -7.70 -3.01 4.75
N THR A 9 -8.33 -2.09 4.04
CA THR A 9 -7.82 -1.59 2.77
C THR A 9 -7.40 -0.14 2.94
N PHE A 10 -6.15 0.15 2.60
CA PHE A 10 -5.61 1.50 2.56
C PHE A 10 -5.45 1.92 1.11
N VAL A 11 -6.05 3.06 0.75
CA VAL A 11 -5.83 3.73 -0.53
C VAL A 11 -5.07 5.01 -0.22
N VAL A 12 -3.86 5.13 -0.77
CA VAL A 12 -2.97 6.25 -0.50
C VAL A 12 -2.43 6.84 -1.80
N TYR A 13 -2.28 8.15 -1.81
CA TYR A 13 -1.58 8.87 -2.87
C TYR A 13 -0.13 9.05 -2.43
N VAL A 14 0.80 8.76 -3.32
CA VAL A 14 2.23 8.83 -3.07
C VAL A 14 2.92 9.54 -4.23
N GLU A 15 4.06 10.16 -3.98
CA GLU A 15 4.86 10.75 -5.06
C GLU A 15 5.28 9.68 -6.08
N ASP A 16 5.20 10.01 -7.37
CA ASP A 16 5.65 9.11 -8.44
C ASP A 16 7.17 9.19 -8.63
N LYS A 17 7.91 8.62 -7.68
CA LYS A 17 9.39 8.62 -7.68
C LYS A 17 9.96 7.23 -7.39
N PRO A 18 11.13 6.89 -7.94
CA PRO A 18 11.81 5.65 -7.62
C PRO A 18 12.03 5.47 -6.10
N GLY A 19 11.78 4.25 -5.61
CA GLY A 19 11.98 3.88 -4.20
C GLY A 19 10.76 4.10 -3.28
N VAL A 20 9.71 4.78 -3.73
CA VAL A 20 8.48 4.98 -2.94
C VAL A 20 7.80 3.66 -2.57
N LEU A 21 7.74 2.69 -3.49
CA LEU A 21 7.23 1.34 -3.24
C LEU A 21 7.93 0.69 -2.03
N ASN A 22 9.27 0.67 -2.05
CA ASN A 22 10.07 0.07 -0.97
C ASN A 22 9.89 0.81 0.35
N ARG A 23 9.76 2.15 0.31
CA ARG A 23 9.49 2.95 1.50
C ARG A 23 8.15 2.58 2.12
N VAL A 24 7.09 2.49 1.32
CA VAL A 24 5.75 2.11 1.78
C VAL A 24 5.77 0.69 2.35
N ALA A 25 6.26 -0.30 1.60
CA ALA A 25 6.35 -1.68 2.08
C ALA A 25 7.15 -1.81 3.38
N SER A 26 8.24 -1.05 3.52
CA SER A 26 9.06 -1.03 4.73
C SER A 26 8.32 -0.48 5.95
N LEU A 27 7.39 0.47 5.79
CA LEU A 27 6.60 1.01 6.91
C LEU A 27 5.66 -0.06 7.49
N PHE A 28 5.02 -0.87 6.64
CA PHE A 28 4.19 -1.99 7.08
C PHE A 28 5.03 -3.07 7.74
N ARG A 29 6.19 -3.42 7.15
CA ARG A 29 7.15 -4.36 7.73
C ARG A 29 7.59 -3.94 9.14
N ARG A 30 7.92 -2.66 9.35
CA ARG A 30 8.36 -2.12 10.66
C ARG A 30 7.30 -2.26 11.75
N ARG A 31 6.02 -2.33 11.40
CA ARG A 31 4.90 -2.53 12.33
C ARG A 31 4.47 -3.99 12.43
N ALA A 32 5.21 -4.91 11.81
CA ALA A 32 4.88 -6.33 11.73
C ALA A 32 3.48 -6.59 11.13
N PHE A 33 3.05 -5.75 10.18
CA PHE A 33 1.82 -5.98 9.42
C PHE A 33 2.11 -6.86 8.21
N ASN A 34 1.29 -7.90 8.02
CA ASN A 34 1.27 -8.66 6.79
C ASN A 34 0.51 -7.86 5.73
N ILE A 35 1.03 -7.85 4.50
CA ILE A 35 0.38 -7.31 3.32
C ILE A 35 -0.17 -8.51 2.54
N ASP A 36 -1.49 -8.57 2.39
CA ASP A 36 -2.18 -9.57 1.57
C ASP A 36 -2.07 -9.21 0.09
N SER A 37 -2.20 -7.92 -0.23
CA SER A 37 -1.97 -7.43 -1.59
C SER A 37 -1.49 -5.97 -1.62
N LEU A 38 -0.69 -5.63 -2.62
CA LEU A 38 -0.25 -4.27 -2.89
C LEU A 38 -0.28 -4.02 -4.39
N THR A 39 -1.01 -3.00 -4.81
CA THR A 39 -1.07 -2.56 -6.22
C THR A 39 -0.72 -1.08 -6.33
N VAL A 40 0.03 -0.71 -7.37
CA VAL A 40 0.37 0.67 -7.69
C VAL A 40 -0.03 0.98 -9.13
N GLY A 41 -0.51 2.20 -9.37
CA GLY A 41 -0.78 2.71 -10.71
C GLY A 41 -0.74 4.23 -10.74
N HIS A 42 -0.68 4.79 -11.94
CA HIS A 42 -0.74 6.23 -12.14
C HIS A 42 -2.07 6.80 -11.62
N SER A 43 -2.01 7.98 -11.02
CA SER A 43 -3.21 8.74 -10.65
C SER A 43 -3.62 9.71 -11.77
N GLU A 44 -4.67 10.49 -11.55
CA GLU A 44 -5.08 11.57 -12.46
C GLU A 44 -4.04 12.70 -12.52
N THR A 45 -3.15 12.79 -11.52
CA THR A 45 -2.06 13.77 -11.45
C THR A 45 -0.73 13.10 -11.79
N THR A 46 -0.01 13.63 -12.77
CA THR A 46 1.28 13.06 -13.25
C THR A 46 2.38 12.97 -12.19
N SER A 47 2.30 13.77 -11.11
CA SER A 47 3.28 13.75 -10.03
C SER A 47 2.99 12.72 -8.93
N GLU A 48 1.85 12.03 -9.01
CA GLU A 48 1.36 11.15 -7.96
C GLU A 48 0.90 9.80 -8.51
N SER A 49 1.19 8.76 -7.75
CA SER A 49 0.73 7.39 -7.96
C SER A 49 -0.27 7.00 -6.88
N ARG A 50 -1.30 6.23 -7.25
CA ARG A 50 -2.27 5.67 -6.32
C ARG A 50 -1.82 4.25 -5.93
N MET A 51 -1.66 4.02 -4.64
CA MET A 51 -1.40 2.69 -4.08
C MET A 51 -2.60 2.17 -3.31
N THR A 52 -2.93 0.91 -3.53
CA THR A 52 -3.95 0.17 -2.76
C THR A 52 -3.26 -0.98 -2.04
N ILE A 53 -3.50 -1.09 -0.73
CA ILE A 53 -2.84 -2.03 0.17
C ILE A 53 -3.91 -2.75 0.98
N VAL A 54 -3.88 -4.08 1.02
CA VAL A 54 -4.82 -4.93 1.78
C VAL A 54 -4.06 -5.79 2.78
#